data_AF-A0A1A8DKM1-F1
#
_entry.id   AF-A0A1A8DKM1-F1
#
_cell.length_a   1.000
_cell.length_b   1.000
_cell.length_c   1.000
_cell.angle_alpha   90.00
_cell.angle_beta   90.00
_cell.angle_gamma   90.00
#
_symmetry.space_group_name_H-M   'P 1'
#
loop_
_entity.id
_entity.type
_entity.pdbx_description
1 polymer ?
#
loop_
_entity_poly.entity_id
_entity_poly.type
_entity_poly.pdbx_seq_one_letter_code
_entity_poly.pdbx_strand_id
1 'polypeptide(L)' 'SQEASATQTVRCILEAAPTESLLNWQDYEGRTPLHFAVADGNEAVVKLLTSYKGCNVTAYDNLFRTPLHW' A
#
# COMPACT_ATOMS: atom_id res chain seq x y z
N SER A 1 -13.64 5.94 -14.98
CA SER A 1 -12.50 6.75 -14.51
C SER A 1 -11.35 5.81 -14.17
N GLN A 2 -10.10 6.18 -14.47
CA GLN A 2 -8.93 5.30 -14.24
C GLN A 2 -8.78 4.88 -12.75
N GLU A 3 -9.27 5.70 -11.82
CA GLU A 3 -9.30 5.43 -10.38
C GLU A 3 -10.09 4.16 -9.99
N ALA A 4 -11.17 3.83 -10.71
CA ALA A 4 -11.98 2.64 -10.45
C ALA A 4 -11.26 1.35 -10.88
N SER A 5 -10.31 1.43 -11.82
CA SER A 5 -9.55 0.28 -12.29
C SER A 5 -8.44 -0.10 -11.30
N ALA A 6 -7.65 0.87 -10.84
CA ALA A 6 -6.52 0.61 -9.94
C ALA A 6 -6.99 0.04 -8.59
N THR A 7 -8.01 0.65 -8.00
CA THR A 7 -8.60 0.19 -6.73
C THR A 7 -9.19 -1.22 -6.85
N GLN A 8 -9.81 -1.55 -7.98
CA GLN A 8 -10.35 -2.89 -8.23
C GLN A 8 -9.24 -3.93 -8.34
N THR A 9 -8.15 -3.64 -9.04
CA THR A 9 -6.99 -4.54 -9.12
C THR A 9 -6.37 -4.79 -7.74
N VAL A 10 -6.15 -3.73 -6.95
CA VAL A 10 -5.62 -3.86 -5.58
C VAL A 10 -6.54 -4.72 -4.72
N ARG A 11 -7.86 -4.50 -4.80
CA ARG A 11 -8.86 -5.31 -4.09
C ARG A 11 -8.77 -6.79 -4.47
N CYS A 12 -8.76 -7.10 -5.77
CA CYS A 12 -8.66 -8.49 -6.24
C CYS A 12 -7.39 -9.19 -5.75
N ILE A 13 -6.24 -8.49 -5.73
CA ILE A 13 -4.98 -9.05 -5.24
C ILE A 13 -5.06 -9.34 -3.73
N LEU A 14 -5.58 -8.41 -2.94
CA LEU A 14 -5.68 -8.56 -1.48
C LEU A 14 -6.69 -9.62 -1.04
N GLU A 15 -7.74 -9.87 -1.83
CA GLU A 15 -8.76 -10.89 -1.58
C GLU A 15 -8.31 -12.30 -2.02
N ALA A 16 -7.41 -12.42 -3.00
CA ALA A 16 -6.97 -13.70 -3.54
C ALA A 16 -5.85 -14.39 -2.72
N ALA A 17 -5.25 -13.72 -1.75
CA ALA A 17 -4.13 -14.20 -0.95
C ALA A 17 -4.36 -13.94 0.55
N PRO A 18 -3.65 -14.63 1.47
CA PRO A 18 -3.71 -14.30 2.90
C PRO A 18 -3.26 -12.84 3.11
N THR A 19 -4.26 -11.99 3.32
CA THR A 19 -4.21 -10.53 3.16
C THR A 19 -3.16 -9.85 4.03
N GLU A 20 -2.85 -10.42 5.20
CA GLU A 20 -1.88 -9.85 6.15
C GLU A 20 -0.45 -9.80 5.58
N SER A 21 -0.07 -10.74 4.70
CA SER A 21 1.31 -10.80 4.19
C SER A 21 1.61 -9.73 3.14
N LEU A 22 0.61 -9.32 2.34
CA LEU A 22 0.85 -8.44 1.19
C LEU A 22 0.79 -6.95 1.53
N LEU A 23 -0.02 -6.57 2.52
CA LEU A 23 -0.21 -5.16 2.92
C LEU A 23 1.09 -4.47 3.30
N ASN A 24 2.01 -5.23 3.89
CA ASN A 24 3.26 -4.73 4.47
C ASN A 24 4.50 -5.31 3.78
N TRP A 25 4.32 -6.01 2.67
CA TRP A 25 5.44 -6.64 1.98
C TRP A 25 6.37 -5.55 1.45
N GLN A 26 7.66 -5.70 1.73
CA GLN A 26 8.67 -4.73 1.36
C GLN A 26 9.38 -5.19 0.11
N ASP A 27 9.59 -4.28 -0.82
CA ASP A 27 10.52 -4.50 -1.92
C ASP A 27 11.98 -4.44 -1.45
N TYR A 28 12.93 -4.50 -2.37
CA TYR A 28 14.37 -4.45 -2.07
C TYR A 28 14.82 -3.11 -1.46
N GLU A 29 14.01 -2.04 -1.54
CA GLU A 29 14.28 -0.74 -0.92
C GLU A 29 13.56 -0.58 0.43
N GLY A 30 12.87 -1.62 0.92
CA GLY A 30 12.10 -1.56 2.16
C GLY A 30 10.72 -0.94 1.99
N ARG A 31 10.28 -0.64 0.76
CA ARG A 31 9.03 0.08 0.51
C ARG A 31 7.85 -0.87 0.48
N THR A 32 6.81 -0.51 1.20
CA THR A 32 5.50 -1.20 1.20
C THR A 32 4.60 -0.65 0.08
N PRO A 33 3.50 -1.34 -0.28
CA PRO A 33 2.48 -0.81 -1.18
C PRO A 33 1.99 0.60 -0.80
N LEU A 34 1.94 0.91 0.50
CA LEU A 34 1.51 2.22 0.99
C LEU A 34 2.52 3.34 0.66
N HIS A 35 3.83 3.05 0.64
CA HIS A 35 4.83 4.03 0.18
C HIS A 35 4.56 4.46 -1.27
N PHE A 36 4.30 3.48 -2.14
CA PHE A 36 3.99 3.75 -3.54
C PHE A 36 2.67 4.52 -3.72
N ALA A 37 1.63 4.16 -2.96
CA ALA A 37 0.35 4.84 -3.04
C ALA A 37 0.44 6.33 -2.61
N VAL A 38 1.25 6.63 -1.58
CA VAL A 38 1.47 8.01 -1.14
C VAL A 38 2.33 8.78 -2.16
N ALA A 39 3.42 8.19 -2.65
CA ALA A 39 4.29 8.80 -3.65
C ALA A 39 3.55 9.15 -4.96
N ASP A 40 2.56 8.34 -5.36
CA ASP A 40 1.70 8.56 -6.52
C ASP A 40 0.59 9.61 -6.26
N GLY A 41 0.39 10.05 -5.01
CA GLY A 41 -0.74 10.90 -4.62
C GLY A 41 -2.10 10.21 -4.76
N ASN A 42 -2.12 8.88 -4.80
CA ASN A 42 -3.31 8.09 -5.13
C ASN A 42 -4.20 7.88 -3.90
N GLU A 43 -4.95 8.91 -3.54
CA GLU A 43 -5.81 8.89 -2.35
C GLU A 43 -6.77 7.70 -2.30
N ALA A 44 -7.28 7.25 -3.45
CA ALA A 44 -8.21 6.14 -3.53
C ALA A 44 -7.54 4.81 -3.10
N VAL A 45 -6.31 4.57 -3.56
CA VAL A 45 -5.53 3.40 -3.15
C VAL A 45 -5.04 3.53 -1.71
N VAL A 46 -4.66 4.73 -1.26
CA VAL A 46 -4.30 4.99 0.16
C VAL A 46 -5.48 4.64 1.09
N LYS A 47 -6.68 5.15 0.78
CA LYS A 47 -7.90 4.84 1.54
C LYS A 47 -8.22 3.34 1.52
N LEU A 48 -8.04 2.69 0.38
CA LEU A 48 -8.26 1.25 0.27
C LEU A 48 -7.28 0.46 1.15
N LEU A 49 -5.96 0.68 1.01
CA LEU A 49 -4.94 -0.05 1.77
C LEU A 49 -5.08 0.17 3.29
N THR A 50 -5.32 1.40 3.73
CA THR A 50 -5.48 1.75 5.15
C THR A 50 -6.79 1.23 5.75
N SER A 51 -7.77 0.85 4.94
CA SER A 51 -9.02 0.23 5.43
C SER A 51 -8.85 -1.23 5.86
N TYR A 52 -7.81 -1.92 5.41
CA TYR A 52 -7.56 -3.31 5.80
C TYR A 52 -6.87 -3.39 7.15
N LYS A 53 -7.36 -4.30 8.00
CA LYS A 53 -6.73 -4.62 9.29
C LYS A 53 -5.30 -5.11 9.06
N GLY A 54 -4.36 -4.60 9.86
CA GLY A 54 -2.95 -4.98 9.79
C GLY A 54 -2.11 -4.16 8.81
N CYS A 55 -2.69 -3.18 8.11
CA CYS A 55 -1.91 -2.22 7.33
C CYS A 55 -1.00 -1.39 8.25
N ASN A 56 0.32 -1.48 8.04
CA ASN A 56 1.32 -0.74 8.81
C ASN A 56 1.59 0.62 8.16
N VAL A 57 0.94 1.65 8.68
CA VAL A 57 1.08 3.03 8.20
C VAL A 57 2.40 3.70 8.58
N THR A 58 3.20 3.07 9.44
CA THR A 58 4.49 3.59 9.91
C THR A 58 5.66 2.67 9.53
N ALA A 59 5.50 1.80 8.53
CA ALA A 59 6.59 0.96 8.03
C ALA A 59 7.77 1.82 7.56
N TYR A 60 9.00 1.45 7.88
CA TYR A 60 10.19 2.14 7.40
C TYR A 60 10.71 1.51 6.11
N ASP A 61 11.08 2.35 5.14
CA ASP A 61 11.98 1.95 4.06
C ASP A 61 13.45 1.86 4.55
N ASN A 62 14.37 1.47 3.65
CA ASN A 62 15.79 1.33 3.99
C ASN A 62 16.49 2.67 4.32
N LEU A 63 15.83 3.80 4.08
CA LEU A 63 16.31 5.14 4.45
C LEU A 63 15.60 5.67 5.72
N PHE A 64 14.90 4.80 6.46
CA PHE A 64 14.12 5.14 7.64
C PHE A 64 12.99 6.14 7.38
N ARG A 65 12.46 6.16 6.16
CA ARG A 65 11.29 6.96 5.81
C ARG A 65 10.03 6.14 5.98
N THR A 66 9.00 6.75 6.56
CA THR A 66 7.63 6.20 6.56
C THR A 66 6.93 6.54 5.24
N PRO A 67 5.76 5.94 4.93
CA PRO A 67 5.00 6.30 3.73
C PRO A 67 4.71 7.80 3.62
N LEU A 68 4.52 8.50 4.75
CA LEU A 68 4.22 9.95 4.77
C LEU A 68 5.40 10.84 4.37
N HIS A 69 6.63 10.31 4.35
CA HIS A 69 7.81 11.07 3.90
C HIS A 69 7.98 11.07 2.37
N TRP A 70 7.28 10.18 1.67
CA TRP A 70 7.26 10.10 0.21
C TRP A 70 6.15 10.99 -0.36
#